data_AF-X1PMS5-F1
#
_entry.id   AF-X1PMS5-F1
#
_cell.length_a   1.000
_cell.length_b   1.000
_cell.length_c   1.000
_cell.angle_alpha   90.00
_cell.angle_beta   90.00
_cell.angle_gamma   90.00
#
_symmetry.space_group_name_H-M   'P 1'
#
loop_
_entity.id
_entity.type
_entity.pdbx_description
1 polymer ?
#
loop_
_entity_poly.entity_id
_entity_poly.type
_entity_poly.pdbx_seq_one_letter_code
_entity_poly.pdbx_strand_id
1 'polypeptide(L)'
;PLIARLLADVYIVDTLERALALHEKYPRHRFASLTGEFVGSAGEIHSGRPATGTQPPAMGRLEKRAELARALGETEEAVASLERKKAILDDNCAFLKNALAESEVDLSAARERLAEVSSSIARLTARREAAGETTASLGAEREAINSSFEAMTREKDETETMLRALNAKLAEMESELLVRKRETDKLTSEIETLRAELGRLEIDRAAFREKHAALKQDLGNIAERRESLAPTAM
;
A
#
# COMPACT_ATOMS: atom_id res chain seq x y z
N PRO A 1 41.50 36.24 109.51
CA PRO A 1 42.52 35.18 109.27
C PRO A 1 42.42 34.43 107.91
N LEU A 2 41.50 34.79 106.99
CA LEU A 2 41.36 34.12 105.68
C LEU A 2 42.32 34.65 104.60
N ILE A 3 42.54 35.96 104.55
CA ILE A 3 43.41 36.63 103.56
C ILE A 3 44.87 36.20 103.71
N ALA A 4 45.35 36.01 104.95
CA ALA A 4 46.70 35.51 105.22
C ALA A 4 46.93 34.07 104.74
N ARG A 5 45.88 33.24 104.66
CA ARG A 5 45.95 31.88 104.09
C ARG A 5 45.84 31.89 102.55
N LEU A 6 45.13 32.87 101.97
CA LEU A 6 44.97 33.00 100.52
C LEU A 6 46.21 33.60 99.83
N LEU A 7 46.96 34.44 100.55
CA LEU A 7 48.22 35.04 100.11
C LEU A 7 49.47 34.34 100.65
N ALA A 8 49.30 33.22 101.34
CA ALA A 8 50.42 32.35 101.69
C ALA A 8 51.04 31.81 100.39
N ASP A 9 52.35 31.95 100.24
CA ASP A 9 53.15 31.50 99.09
C ASP A 9 52.93 32.27 97.77
N VAL A 10 52.42 33.51 97.83
CA VAL A 10 52.35 34.44 96.69
C VAL A 10 53.50 35.45 96.75
N TYR A 11 54.33 35.49 95.72
CA TYR A 11 55.45 36.42 95.59
C TYR A 11 55.14 37.50 94.54
N ILE A 12 55.37 38.76 94.90
CA ILE A 12 55.14 39.90 93.99
C ILE A 12 56.41 40.14 93.17
N VAL A 13 56.25 40.23 91.85
CA VAL A 13 57.33 40.44 90.88
C VAL A 13 57.03 41.66 90.00
N ASP A 14 58.08 42.25 89.44
CA ASP A 14 58.01 43.45 88.61
C ASP A 14 57.26 43.22 87.28
N THR A 15 57.53 42.12 86.59
CA THR A 15 56.95 41.80 85.27
C THR A 15 56.44 40.35 85.17
N LEU A 16 55.52 40.10 84.22
CA LEU A 16 55.02 38.76 83.91
C LEU A 16 56.15 37.82 83.44
N GLU A 17 57.10 38.33 82.65
CA GLU A 17 58.26 37.55 82.20
C GLU A 17 59.09 37.05 83.39
N ARG A 18 59.28 37.88 84.41
CA ARG A 18 59.99 37.49 85.62
C ARG A 18 59.17 36.54 86.49
N ALA A 19 57.85 36.69 86.51
CA ALA A 19 56.94 35.74 87.17
C ALA A 19 57.00 34.35 86.51
N LEU A 20 57.07 34.27 85.18
CA LEU A 20 57.23 33.01 84.44
C LEU A 20 58.61 32.38 84.68
N ALA A 21 59.69 33.17 84.60
CA ALA A 21 61.04 32.69 84.85
C ALA A 21 61.23 32.15 86.29
N LEU A 22 60.59 32.80 87.29
CA LEU A 22 60.61 32.32 88.66
C LEU A 22 59.69 31.11 88.89
N HIS A 23 58.60 30.99 88.14
CA HIS A 23 57.73 29.80 88.19
C HIS A 23 58.44 28.56 87.66
N GLU A 24 59.23 28.67 86.57
CA GLU A 24 60.08 27.57 86.10
C GLU A 24 61.06 27.09 87.17
N LYS A 25 61.63 28.02 87.95
CA LYS A 25 62.59 27.71 89.02
C LYS A 25 61.92 27.21 90.30
N TYR A 26 60.71 27.68 90.59
CA TYR A 26 59.96 27.36 91.81
C TYR A 26 58.47 27.09 91.49
N PRO A 27 58.13 25.93 90.90
CA PRO A 27 56.79 25.64 90.39
C PRO A 27 55.71 25.54 91.48
N ARG A 28 56.11 25.38 92.74
CA ARG A 28 55.20 25.32 93.90
C ARG A 28 54.78 26.69 94.43
N HIS A 29 55.39 27.78 93.95
CA HIS A 29 55.05 29.14 94.36
C HIS A 29 54.19 29.83 93.32
N ARG A 30 53.37 30.78 93.78
CA ARG A 30 52.51 31.60 92.92
C ARG A 30 53.14 32.97 92.77
N PHE A 31 53.09 33.52 91.57
CA PHE A 31 53.71 34.80 91.28
C PHE A 31 52.65 35.77 90.75
N ALA A 32 52.64 36.97 91.30
CA ALA A 32 51.77 38.05 90.83
C ALA A 32 52.65 39.19 90.32
N SER A 33 52.41 39.65 89.09
CA SER A 33 53.09 40.83 88.57
C SER A 33 52.47 42.10 89.17
N LEU A 34 53.25 43.18 89.26
CA LEU A 34 52.74 44.52 89.62
C LEU A 34 51.66 45.01 88.64
N THR A 35 51.62 44.46 87.42
CA THR A 35 50.63 44.74 86.37
C THR A 35 49.31 43.98 86.54
N GLY A 36 49.20 43.10 87.54
CA GLY A 36 47.96 42.41 87.90
C GLY A 36 47.75 41.07 87.19
N GLU A 37 48.76 40.54 86.50
CA GLU A 37 48.73 39.17 86.00
C GLU A 37 49.12 38.19 87.12
N PHE A 38 48.47 37.03 87.14
CA PHE A 38 48.70 36.00 88.14
C PHE A 38 49.09 34.70 87.46
N VAL A 39 50.24 34.15 87.85
CA VAL A 39 50.70 32.82 87.43
C VAL A 39 50.38 31.85 88.57
N GLY A 40 49.42 30.97 88.30
CA GLY A 40 49.02 29.91 89.23
C GLY A 40 50.09 28.82 89.38
N SER A 41 49.99 28.00 90.41
CA SER A 41 50.92 26.88 90.67
C SER A 41 50.86 25.75 89.62
N ALA A 42 49.92 25.83 88.67
CA ALA A 42 49.78 24.89 87.55
C ALA A 42 50.20 25.50 86.20
N GLY A 43 50.83 26.68 86.19
CA GLY A 43 51.22 27.40 84.97
C GLY A 43 50.06 28.15 84.29
N GLU A 44 48.87 28.17 84.89
CA GLU A 44 47.72 28.92 84.37
C GLU A 44 47.92 30.42 84.56
N ILE A 45 47.94 31.16 83.44
CA ILE A 45 48.02 32.62 83.43
C ILE A 45 46.60 33.18 83.54
N HIS A 46 46.31 33.76 84.69
CA HIS A 46 45.09 34.51 84.89
C HIS A 46 45.41 35.99 84.65
N SER A 47 44.95 36.51 83.51
CA SER A 47 44.97 37.95 83.25
C SER A 47 43.98 38.62 84.20
N GLY A 48 44.47 39.16 85.31
CA GLY A 48 43.67 39.99 86.19
C GLY A 48 43.20 41.22 85.42
N ARG A 49 41.91 41.50 85.50
CA ARG A 49 41.27 42.75 85.10
C ARG A 49 42.15 43.93 85.54
N PRO A 50 42.66 44.78 84.63
CA PRO A 50 43.48 45.92 85.05
C PRO A 50 42.65 46.83 85.94
N ALA A 51 43.21 47.18 87.10
CA ALA A 51 42.59 48.07 88.09
C ALA A 51 42.53 49.54 87.63
N THR A 52 43.00 49.84 86.43
CA THR A 52 42.86 51.12 85.75
C THR A 52 41.69 51.05 84.77
N GLY A 53 40.63 51.80 85.08
CA GLY A 53 39.36 51.85 84.34
C GLY A 53 39.49 52.44 82.93
N THR A 54 40.09 51.70 82.02
CA THR A 54 40.00 51.96 80.58
C THR A 54 39.36 50.75 79.94
N GLN A 55 38.13 50.95 79.48
CA GLN A 55 37.40 50.02 78.63
C GLN A 55 38.32 49.57 77.46
N PRO A 56 38.18 48.33 76.94
CA PRO A 56 38.77 48.03 75.62
C PRO A 56 38.25 49.09 74.63
N PRO A 57 39.08 49.62 73.73
CA PRO A 57 38.77 50.85 73.00
C PRO A 57 37.47 50.67 72.22
N ALA A 58 36.51 51.57 72.42
CA ALA A 58 35.24 51.61 71.70
C ALA A 58 35.42 51.50 70.17
N MET A 59 36.57 51.93 69.65
CA MET A 59 37.02 51.80 68.26
C MET A 59 36.92 50.38 67.70
N GLY A 60 37.46 49.34 68.36
CA GLY A 60 37.47 47.99 67.80
C GLY A 60 36.07 47.34 67.73
N ARG A 61 35.14 47.75 68.59
CA ARG A 61 33.73 47.33 68.52
C ARG A 61 32.95 48.10 67.46
N LEU A 62 33.27 49.37 67.25
CA LEU A 62 32.68 50.20 66.20
C LEU A 62 33.16 49.78 64.81
N GLU A 63 34.44 49.48 64.65
CA GLU A 63 35.02 48.92 63.43
C GLU A 63 34.38 47.58 63.09
N LYS A 64 34.30 46.66 64.06
CA LYS A 64 33.62 45.37 63.85
C LYS A 64 32.13 45.51 63.55
N ARG A 65 31.45 46.51 64.13
CA ARG A 65 30.05 46.84 63.79
C ARG A 65 29.92 47.42 62.38
N ALA A 66 30.85 48.26 61.95
CA ALA A 66 30.87 48.83 60.62
C ALA A 66 31.17 47.77 59.55
N GLU A 67 32.09 46.84 59.83
CA GLU A 67 32.36 45.67 58.99
C GLU A 67 31.13 44.76 58.87
N LEU A 68 30.48 44.45 59.99
CA LEU A 68 29.24 43.65 59.99
C LEU A 68 28.10 44.35 59.27
N ALA A 69 27.96 45.68 59.40
CA ALA A 69 26.95 46.45 58.68
C ALA A 69 27.21 46.46 57.16
N ARG A 70 28.48 46.55 56.75
CA ARG A 70 28.87 46.46 55.33
C ARG A 70 28.59 45.07 54.77
N ALA A 71 29.00 44.02 55.49
CA ALA A 71 28.72 42.64 55.11
C ALA A 71 27.22 42.36 55.05
N LEU A 72 26.42 42.90 55.99
CA LEU A 72 24.97 42.80 55.95
C LEU A 72 24.40 43.46 54.69
N GLY A 73 24.82 44.67 54.35
CA GLY A 73 24.40 45.36 53.13
C GLY A 73 24.76 44.60 51.85
N GLU A 74 25.98 44.06 51.77
CA GLU A 74 26.41 43.21 50.64
C GLU A 74 25.55 41.94 50.54
N THR A 75 25.20 41.32 51.67
CA THR A 75 24.30 40.15 51.67
C THR A 75 22.86 40.51 51.29
N GLU A 76 22.35 41.67 51.72
CA GLU A 76 21.02 42.17 51.35
C GLU A 76 20.93 42.46 49.84
N GLU A 77 21.96 43.07 49.26
CA GLU A 77 22.06 43.29 47.82
C GLU A 77 22.15 41.97 47.04
N ALA A 78 22.93 41.01 47.54
CA ALA A 78 23.02 39.68 46.94
C ALA A 78 21.66 38.96 46.98
N VAL A 79 20.94 39.00 48.10
CA VAL A 79 19.59 38.45 48.24
C VAL A 79 18.63 39.12 47.26
N ALA A 80 18.61 40.45 47.19
CA ALA A 80 17.77 41.18 46.24
C ALA A 80 18.09 40.81 44.77
N SER A 81 19.37 40.59 44.45
CA SER A 81 19.78 40.13 43.11
C SER A 81 19.30 38.71 42.80
N LEU A 82 19.32 37.83 43.81
CA LEU A 82 18.85 36.45 43.68
C LEU A 82 17.33 36.38 43.58
N GLU A 83 16.60 37.22 44.31
CA GLU A 83 15.14 37.32 44.20
C GLU A 83 14.70 37.78 42.81
N ARG A 84 15.40 38.77 42.22
CA ARG A 84 15.14 39.19 40.83
C ARG A 84 15.42 38.04 39.85
N LYS A 85 16.53 37.32 40.01
CA LYS A 85 16.85 36.16 39.17
C LYS A 85 15.80 35.06 39.33
N LYS A 86 15.33 34.80 40.54
CA LYS A 86 14.28 33.82 40.82
C LYS A 86 12.98 34.22 40.14
N ALA A 87 12.55 35.48 40.23
CA ALA A 87 11.35 35.96 39.56
C ALA A 87 11.43 35.75 38.03
N ILE A 88 12.56 36.10 37.41
CA ILE A 88 12.80 35.87 35.98
C ILE A 88 12.74 34.38 35.63
N LEU A 89 13.32 33.51 36.47
CA LEU A 89 13.27 32.07 36.26
C LEU A 89 11.85 31.52 36.41
N ASP A 90 11.08 32.01 37.37
CA ASP A 90 9.68 31.61 37.59
C ASP A 90 8.82 32.00 36.37
N ASP A 91 9.01 33.21 35.82
CA ASP A 91 8.34 33.67 34.60
C ASP A 91 8.73 32.81 33.38
N ASN A 92 10.02 32.53 33.21
CA ASN A 92 10.51 31.67 32.13
C ASN A 92 9.95 30.24 32.27
N CYS A 93 9.87 29.71 33.48
CA CYS A 93 9.28 28.40 33.74
C CYS A 93 7.78 28.39 33.41
N ALA A 94 7.04 29.46 33.71
CA ALA A 94 5.63 29.57 33.34
C ALA A 94 5.47 29.63 31.81
N PHE A 95 6.30 30.42 31.13
CA PHE A 95 6.31 30.52 29.67
C PHE A 95 6.59 29.16 29.00
N LEU A 96 7.63 28.46 29.43
CA LEU A 96 8.00 27.16 28.87
C LEU A 96 6.93 26.09 29.12
N LYS A 97 6.26 26.11 30.29
CA LYS A 97 5.14 25.21 30.58
C LYS A 97 3.96 25.44 29.63
N ASN A 98 3.63 26.70 29.36
CA ASN A 98 2.55 27.02 28.42
C ASN A 98 2.89 26.60 26.99
N ALA A 99 4.12 26.88 26.54
CA ALA A 99 4.59 26.47 25.21
C ALA A 99 4.63 24.94 25.06
N LEU A 100 5.01 24.21 26.12
CA LEU A 100 4.96 22.75 26.13
C LEU A 100 3.54 22.22 26.01
N ALA A 101 2.60 22.77 26.77
CA ALA A 101 1.19 22.38 26.71
C ALA A 101 0.58 22.63 25.33
N GLU A 102 0.90 23.76 24.69
CA GLU A 102 0.48 24.06 23.32
C GLU A 102 1.05 23.03 22.32
N SER A 103 2.35 22.74 22.42
CA SER A 103 2.99 21.74 21.56
C SER A 103 2.44 20.33 21.76
N GLU A 104 2.04 19.95 22.97
CA GLU A 104 1.41 18.66 23.25
C GLU A 104 0.03 18.54 22.59
N VAL A 105 -0.76 19.62 22.60
CA VAL A 105 -2.04 19.70 21.89
C VAL A 105 -1.83 19.54 20.39
N ASP A 106 -0.91 20.29 19.80
CA ASP A 106 -0.60 20.20 18.37
C ASP A 106 -0.13 18.79 17.96
N LEU A 107 0.70 18.17 18.80
CA LEU A 107 1.21 16.83 18.57
C LEU A 107 0.10 15.78 18.66
N SER A 108 -0.88 15.96 19.56
CA SER A 108 -2.07 15.10 19.62
C SER A 108 -2.92 15.22 18.35
N ALA A 109 -3.18 16.44 17.87
CA ALA A 109 -3.93 16.69 16.65
C ALA A 109 -3.22 16.13 15.40
N ALA A 110 -1.89 16.24 15.34
CA ALA A 110 -1.09 15.66 14.26
C ALA A 110 -1.18 14.12 14.23
N ARG A 111 -1.20 13.47 15.41
CA ARG A 111 -1.35 12.02 15.52
C ARG A 111 -2.73 11.55 15.03
N GLU A 112 -3.78 12.28 15.37
CA GLU A 112 -5.14 11.97 14.89
C GLU A 112 -5.23 12.07 13.36
N ARG A 113 -4.69 13.15 12.78
CA ARG A 113 -4.62 13.31 11.32
C ARG A 113 -3.81 12.21 10.65
N LEU A 114 -2.69 11.79 11.26
CA LEU A 114 -1.87 10.70 10.73
C LEU A 114 -2.66 9.37 10.73
N ALA A 115 -3.44 9.09 11.78
CA ALA A 115 -4.26 7.90 11.86
C ALA A 115 -5.38 7.92 10.80
N GLU A 116 -6.02 9.06 10.58
CA GLU A 116 -7.05 9.23 9.54
C GLU A 116 -6.50 9.03 8.13
N VAL A 117 -5.35 9.65 7.83
CA VAL A 117 -4.66 9.48 6.54
C VAL A 117 -4.24 8.03 6.35
N SER A 118 -3.70 7.37 7.38
CA SER A 118 -3.30 5.96 7.32
C SER A 118 -4.49 5.03 7.02
N SER A 119 -5.63 5.28 7.67
CA SER A 119 -6.89 4.57 7.39
C SER A 119 -7.37 4.80 5.96
N SER A 120 -7.27 6.03 5.47
CA SER A 120 -7.64 6.38 4.09
C SER A 120 -6.75 5.68 3.06
N ILE A 121 -5.43 5.63 3.30
CA ILE A 121 -4.48 4.91 2.46
C ILE A 121 -4.81 3.42 2.41
N ALA A 122 -5.11 2.79 3.55
CA ALA A 122 -5.49 1.38 3.60
C ALA A 122 -6.75 1.10 2.78
N ARG A 123 -7.78 1.94 2.91
CA ARG A 123 -9.03 1.83 2.12
C ARG A 123 -8.79 2.00 0.62
N LEU A 124 -8.00 2.98 0.23
CA LEU A 124 -7.67 3.22 -1.18
C LEU A 124 -6.84 2.07 -1.77
N THR A 125 -5.94 1.49 -0.99
CA THR A 125 -5.14 0.33 -1.40
C THR A 125 -6.02 -0.88 -1.67
N ALA A 126 -6.91 -1.22 -0.74
CA ALA A 126 -7.87 -2.32 -0.92
C ALA A 126 -8.79 -2.08 -2.13
N ARG A 127 -9.27 -0.84 -2.33
CA ARG A 127 -10.08 -0.49 -3.51
C ARG A 127 -9.31 -0.63 -4.82
N ARG A 128 -8.02 -0.27 -4.83
CA ARG A 128 -7.16 -0.43 -6.00
C ARG A 128 -6.95 -1.90 -6.34
N GLU A 129 -6.74 -2.75 -5.33
CA GLU A 129 -6.57 -4.20 -5.52
C GLU A 129 -7.83 -4.84 -6.09
N ALA A 130 -9.00 -4.56 -5.51
CA ALA A 130 -10.27 -5.04 -6.04
C ALA A 130 -10.54 -4.53 -7.48
N ALA A 131 -10.19 -3.28 -7.78
CA ALA A 131 -10.25 -2.75 -9.15
C ALA A 131 -9.27 -3.46 -10.10
N GLY A 132 -8.10 -3.87 -9.61
CA GLY A 132 -7.13 -4.66 -10.37
C GLY A 132 -7.67 -6.05 -10.72
N GLU A 133 -8.30 -6.74 -9.76
CA GLU A 133 -8.91 -8.05 -10.00
C GLU A 133 -10.05 -7.99 -11.01
N THR A 134 -10.93 -6.99 -10.88
CA THR A 134 -12.05 -6.80 -11.82
C THR A 134 -11.55 -6.47 -13.23
N THR A 135 -10.52 -5.64 -13.39
CA THR A 135 -9.96 -5.34 -14.71
C THR A 135 -9.30 -6.56 -15.35
N ALA A 136 -8.61 -7.39 -14.57
CA ALA A 136 -8.06 -8.66 -15.05
C ALA A 136 -9.17 -9.63 -15.51
N SER A 137 -10.24 -9.77 -14.72
CA SER A 137 -11.40 -10.61 -15.08
C SER A 137 -12.08 -10.14 -16.37
N LEU A 138 -12.33 -8.84 -16.50
CA LEU A 138 -12.93 -8.27 -17.72
C LEU A 138 -12.00 -8.41 -18.93
N GLY A 139 -10.68 -8.36 -18.72
CA GLY A 139 -9.69 -8.64 -19.76
C GLY A 139 -9.83 -10.07 -20.31
N ALA A 140 -9.89 -11.06 -19.41
CA ALA A 140 -10.07 -12.47 -19.80
C ALA A 140 -11.42 -12.72 -20.50
N GLU A 141 -12.51 -12.11 -20.02
CA GLU A 141 -13.83 -12.23 -20.65
C GLU A 141 -13.82 -11.62 -22.07
N ARG A 142 -13.17 -10.47 -22.25
CA ARG A 142 -13.01 -9.84 -23.56
C ARG A 142 -12.24 -10.73 -24.54
N GLU A 143 -11.16 -11.37 -24.10
CA GLU A 143 -10.38 -12.29 -24.94
C GLU A 143 -11.19 -13.53 -25.34
N ALA A 144 -11.98 -14.07 -24.42
CA ALA A 144 -12.87 -15.19 -24.69
C ALA A 144 -13.95 -14.81 -25.72
N ILE A 145 -14.59 -13.65 -25.56
CA ILE A 145 -15.58 -13.13 -26.51
C ILE A 145 -14.94 -12.91 -27.89
N ASN A 146 -13.74 -12.32 -27.95
CA ASN A 146 -13.05 -12.09 -29.22
C ASN A 146 -12.74 -13.39 -29.95
N SER A 147 -12.25 -14.40 -29.22
CA SER A 147 -11.98 -15.73 -29.77
C SER A 147 -13.25 -16.40 -30.31
N SER A 148 -14.37 -16.26 -29.59
CA SER A 148 -15.69 -16.76 -30.02
C SER A 148 -16.16 -16.04 -31.29
N PHE A 149 -15.98 -14.72 -31.38
CA PHE A 149 -16.35 -13.94 -32.56
C PHE A 149 -15.54 -14.34 -33.80
N GLU A 150 -14.23 -14.57 -33.65
CA GLU A 150 -13.39 -15.09 -34.73
C GLU A 150 -13.84 -16.48 -35.19
N ALA A 151 -14.20 -17.36 -34.26
CA ALA A 151 -14.72 -18.69 -34.60
C ALA A 151 -16.04 -18.60 -35.39
N MET A 152 -17.00 -17.78 -34.93
CA MET A 152 -18.25 -17.55 -35.65
C MET A 152 -18.03 -16.93 -37.04
N THR A 153 -17.03 -16.05 -37.18
CA THR A 153 -16.69 -15.46 -38.47
C THR A 153 -16.18 -16.52 -39.44
N ARG A 154 -15.30 -17.43 -38.98
CA ARG A 154 -14.82 -18.55 -39.79
C ARG A 154 -15.96 -19.49 -40.19
N GLU A 155 -16.83 -19.86 -39.26
CA GLU A 155 -17.99 -20.72 -39.53
C GLU A 155 -18.95 -20.10 -40.55
N LYS A 156 -19.17 -18.78 -40.46
CA LYS A 156 -19.96 -18.03 -41.44
C LYS A 156 -19.32 -18.13 -42.83
N ASP A 157 -18.02 -17.86 -42.96
CA ASP A 157 -17.32 -17.93 -44.24
C ASP A 157 -17.36 -19.34 -44.84
N GLU A 158 -17.16 -20.37 -44.02
CA GLU A 158 -17.30 -21.77 -44.42
C GLU A 158 -18.72 -22.06 -44.94
N THR A 159 -19.74 -21.65 -44.19
CA THR A 159 -21.15 -21.82 -44.59
C THR A 159 -21.47 -21.10 -45.90
N GLU A 160 -20.96 -19.89 -46.10
CA GLU A 160 -21.12 -19.15 -47.35
C GLU A 160 -20.46 -19.89 -48.53
N THR A 161 -19.27 -20.47 -48.34
CA THR A 161 -18.61 -21.26 -49.39
C THR A 161 -19.42 -22.51 -49.75
N MET A 162 -19.95 -23.22 -48.75
CA MET A 162 -20.81 -24.39 -48.98
C MET A 162 -22.09 -24.01 -49.73
N LEU A 163 -22.71 -22.88 -49.37
CA LEU A 163 -23.92 -22.39 -50.03
C LEU A 163 -23.66 -22.03 -51.50
N ARG A 164 -22.52 -21.40 -51.81
CA ARG A 164 -22.11 -21.13 -53.19
C ARG A 164 -21.91 -22.43 -53.98
N ALA A 165 -21.26 -23.44 -53.38
CA ALA A 165 -21.05 -24.73 -54.03
C ALA A 165 -22.37 -25.47 -54.30
N LEU A 166 -23.30 -25.47 -53.35
CA LEU A 166 -24.62 -26.06 -53.53
C LEU A 166 -25.43 -25.36 -54.62
N ASN A 167 -25.40 -24.03 -54.70
CA ASN A 167 -26.06 -23.28 -55.76
C ASN A 167 -25.49 -23.60 -57.15
N ALA A 168 -24.16 -23.74 -57.26
CA ALA A 168 -23.52 -24.14 -58.51
C ALA A 168 -23.98 -25.54 -58.95
N LYS A 169 -24.02 -26.50 -58.01
CA LYS A 169 -24.49 -27.86 -58.27
C LYS A 169 -25.97 -27.90 -58.66
N LEU A 170 -26.81 -27.06 -58.04
CA LEU A 170 -28.21 -26.96 -58.39
C LEU A 170 -28.38 -26.46 -59.83
N ALA A 171 -27.65 -25.42 -60.22
CA ALA A 171 -27.68 -24.91 -61.60
C ALA A 171 -27.20 -25.93 -62.63
N GLU A 172 -26.18 -26.73 -62.29
CA GLU A 172 -25.72 -27.85 -63.11
C GLU A 172 -26.82 -28.90 -63.29
N MET A 173 -27.45 -29.35 -62.20
CA MET A 173 -28.54 -30.33 -62.26
C MET A 173 -29.76 -29.81 -63.04
N GLU A 174 -30.10 -28.52 -62.93
CA GLU A 174 -31.17 -27.91 -63.72
C GLU A 174 -30.86 -27.94 -65.23
N SER A 175 -29.59 -27.67 -65.60
CA SER A 175 -29.13 -27.75 -66.98
C SER A 175 -29.21 -29.18 -67.53
N GLU A 176 -28.72 -30.16 -66.77
CA GLU A 176 -28.79 -31.59 -67.13
C GLU A 176 -30.24 -32.05 -67.30
N LEU A 177 -31.13 -31.66 -66.40
CA LEU A 177 -32.55 -31.98 -66.46
C LEU A 177 -33.20 -31.42 -67.74
N LEU A 178 -32.82 -30.21 -68.15
CA LEU A 178 -33.32 -29.59 -69.36
C LEU A 178 -32.81 -30.29 -70.63
N VAL A 179 -31.55 -30.75 -70.64
CA VAL A 179 -31.00 -31.60 -71.71
C VAL A 179 -31.77 -32.91 -71.80
N ARG A 180 -31.99 -33.61 -70.67
CA ARG A 180 -32.74 -34.87 -70.64
C ARG A 180 -34.19 -34.72 -71.08
N LYS A 181 -34.84 -33.60 -70.75
CA LYS A 181 -36.18 -33.28 -71.28
C LYS A 181 -36.19 -33.19 -72.80
N ARG A 182 -35.24 -32.45 -73.39
CA ARG A 182 -35.12 -32.34 -74.86
C ARG A 182 -34.85 -33.70 -75.52
N GLU A 183 -34.01 -34.53 -74.93
CA GLU A 183 -33.77 -35.90 -75.41
C GLU A 183 -35.06 -36.74 -75.38
N THR A 184 -35.83 -36.63 -74.30
CA THR A 184 -37.12 -37.33 -74.15
C THR A 184 -38.12 -36.87 -75.21
N ASP A 185 -38.24 -35.56 -75.44
CA ASP A 185 -39.13 -35.00 -76.47
C ASP A 185 -38.73 -35.49 -77.87
N LYS A 186 -37.42 -35.52 -78.15
CA LYS A 186 -36.88 -36.02 -79.43
C LYS A 186 -37.20 -37.49 -79.64
N LEU A 187 -36.92 -38.35 -78.66
CA LEU A 187 -37.21 -39.78 -78.72
C LEU A 187 -38.72 -40.04 -78.86
N THR A 188 -39.56 -39.23 -78.21
CA THR A 188 -41.02 -39.32 -78.33
C THR A 188 -41.46 -39.05 -79.77
N SER A 189 -40.93 -38.00 -80.40
CA SER A 189 -41.22 -37.69 -81.81
C SER A 189 -40.72 -38.78 -82.76
N GLU A 190 -39.53 -39.34 -82.53
CA GLU A 190 -38.97 -40.48 -83.30
C GLU A 190 -39.86 -41.72 -83.18
N ILE A 191 -40.39 -42.02 -81.99
CA ILE A 191 -41.33 -43.14 -81.78
C ILE A 191 -42.64 -42.91 -82.55
N GLU A 192 -43.17 -41.69 -82.55
CA GLU A 192 -44.39 -41.36 -83.30
C GLU A 192 -44.21 -41.52 -84.81
N THR A 193 -43.07 -41.09 -85.34
CA THR A 193 -42.73 -41.26 -86.76
C THR A 193 -42.59 -42.75 -87.12
N LEU A 194 -41.85 -43.52 -86.33
CA LEU A 194 -41.71 -44.96 -86.55
C LEU A 194 -43.05 -45.71 -86.47
N ARG A 195 -43.95 -45.31 -85.57
CA ARG A 195 -45.30 -45.87 -85.49
C ARG A 195 -46.12 -45.57 -86.75
N ALA A 196 -46.03 -44.36 -87.29
CA ALA A 196 -46.71 -43.97 -88.52
C ALA A 196 -46.17 -44.76 -89.73
N GLU A 197 -44.84 -44.90 -89.84
CA GLU A 197 -44.19 -45.71 -90.88
C GLU A 197 -44.59 -47.19 -90.79
N LEU A 198 -44.61 -47.76 -89.58
CA LEU A 198 -45.06 -49.13 -89.36
C LEU A 198 -46.51 -49.32 -89.83
N GLY A 199 -47.42 -48.40 -89.46
CA GLY A 199 -48.81 -48.45 -89.91
C GLY A 199 -48.94 -48.39 -91.43
N ARG A 200 -48.14 -47.57 -92.11
CA ARG A 200 -48.10 -47.53 -93.59
C ARG A 200 -47.62 -48.84 -94.18
N LEU A 201 -46.54 -49.41 -93.65
CA LEU A 201 -45.99 -50.70 -94.10
C LEU A 201 -46.99 -51.84 -93.90
N GLU A 202 -47.80 -51.80 -92.84
CA GLU A 202 -48.86 -52.78 -92.61
C GLU A 202 -49.97 -52.71 -93.66
N ILE A 203 -50.38 -51.49 -94.06
CA ILE A 203 -51.33 -51.27 -95.16
C ILE A 203 -50.75 -51.79 -96.48
N ASP A 204 -49.52 -51.42 -96.81
CA ASP A 204 -48.84 -51.87 -98.02
C ASP A 204 -48.75 -53.41 -98.05
N ARG A 205 -48.40 -54.03 -96.91
CA ARG A 205 -48.36 -55.49 -96.76
C ARG A 205 -49.73 -56.13 -97.00
N ALA A 206 -50.81 -55.54 -96.49
CA ALA A 206 -52.17 -56.04 -96.73
C ALA A 206 -52.54 -55.96 -98.22
N ALA A 207 -52.26 -54.84 -98.88
CA ALA A 207 -52.51 -54.66 -100.32
C ALA A 207 -51.69 -55.64 -101.18
N PHE A 208 -50.42 -55.89 -100.85
CA PHE A 208 -49.62 -56.89 -101.55
C PHE A 208 -50.15 -58.31 -101.37
N ARG A 209 -50.66 -58.66 -100.18
CA ARG A 209 -51.30 -59.97 -99.94
C ARG A 209 -52.56 -60.15 -100.79
N GLU A 210 -53.40 -59.12 -100.90
CA GLU A 210 -54.59 -59.15 -101.75
C GLU A 210 -54.24 -59.32 -103.23
N LYS A 211 -53.29 -58.52 -103.74
CA LYS A 211 -52.77 -58.67 -105.11
C LYS A 211 -52.21 -60.08 -105.37
N HIS A 212 -51.46 -60.63 -104.42
CA HIS A 212 -50.94 -62.00 -104.53
C HIS A 212 -52.06 -63.03 -104.57
N ALA A 213 -53.10 -62.89 -103.75
CA ALA A 213 -54.27 -63.77 -103.78
C ALA A 213 -55.02 -63.72 -105.12
N ALA A 214 -55.23 -62.51 -105.66
CA ALA A 214 -55.85 -62.32 -106.97
C ALA A 214 -55.03 -62.95 -108.10
N LEU A 215 -53.72 -62.68 -108.15
CA LEU A 215 -52.83 -63.31 -109.15
C LEU A 215 -52.80 -64.83 -109.04
N LYS A 216 -52.85 -65.38 -107.81
CA LYS A 216 -52.93 -66.82 -107.60
C LYS A 216 -54.24 -67.41 -108.14
N GLN A 217 -55.36 -66.71 -107.98
CA GLN A 217 -56.64 -67.10 -108.55
C GLN A 217 -56.61 -67.05 -110.08
N ASP A 218 -56.08 -65.98 -110.67
CA ASP A 218 -55.92 -65.84 -112.12
C ASP A 218 -55.07 -66.97 -112.72
N LEU A 219 -53.96 -67.32 -112.06
CA LEU A 219 -53.14 -68.46 -112.46
C LEU A 219 -53.92 -69.78 -112.41
N GLY A 220 -54.76 -69.99 -111.40
CA GLY A 220 -55.66 -71.14 -111.31
C GLY A 220 -56.64 -71.18 -112.49
N ASN A 221 -57.33 -70.06 -112.76
CA ASN A 221 -58.26 -69.93 -113.89
C ASN A 221 -57.58 -70.18 -115.24
N ILE A 222 -56.34 -69.70 -115.42
CA ILE A 222 -55.55 -69.97 -116.64
C ILE A 222 -55.18 -71.44 -116.74
N ALA A 223 -54.80 -72.09 -115.63
CA ALA A 223 -54.52 -73.52 -115.61
C ALA A 223 -55.76 -74.35 -116.00
N GLU A 224 -56.93 -74.05 -115.44
CA GLU A 224 -58.21 -74.68 -115.80
C GLU A 224 -58.58 -74.44 -117.28
N ARG A 225 -58.37 -73.23 -117.79
CA ARG A 225 -58.53 -72.93 -119.23
C ARG A 225 -57.56 -73.72 -120.10
N ARG A 226 -56.32 -73.92 -119.67
CA ARG A 226 -55.35 -74.76 -120.40
C ARG A 226 -55.74 -76.23 -120.35
N GLU A 227 -56.29 -76.72 -119.24
CA GLU A 227 -56.76 -78.09 -119.09
C GLU A 227 -58.00 -78.38 -119.97
N SER A 228 -58.95 -77.44 -120.03
CA SER A 228 -60.11 -77.52 -120.93
C SER A 228 -59.78 -77.36 -122.42
N LEU A 229 -58.62 -76.77 -122.76
CA LEU A 229 -58.10 -76.65 -124.12
C LEU A 229 -57.04 -77.72 -124.45
N ALA A 230 -56.66 -78.56 -123.49
CA ALA A 230 -55.83 -79.72 -123.77
C ALA A 230 -56.69 -80.73 -124.55
N PRO A 231 -56.32 -81.11 -125.78
CA PRO A 231 -57.06 -82.13 -126.51
C PRO A 231 -57.02 -83.41 -125.69
N THR A 232 -58.18 -84.05 -125.54
CA THR A 232 -58.33 -85.43 -125.11
C THR A 232 -57.45 -86.29 -126.02
N ALA A 233 -56.21 -86.54 -125.61
CA ALA A 233 -55.34 -87.49 -126.28
C ALA A 233 -55.82 -88.89 -125.86
N MET A 234 -56.79 -89.37 -126.66
CA MET A 234 -57.34 -90.73 -126.75
C MET A 234 -58.06 -91.32 -125.54
#